data_AF-A0A2V9JP08-F1
#
_entry.id   AF-A0A2V9JP08-F1
#
_cell.length_a   1.000
_cell.length_b   1.000
_cell.length_c   1.000
_cell.angle_alpha   90.00
_cell.angle_beta   90.00
_cell.angle_gamma   90.00
#
_symmetry.space_group_name_H-M   'P 1'
#
loop_
_entity.id
_entity.type
_entity.pdbx_description
1 polymer ?
#
loop_
_entity_poly.entity_id
_entity_poly.type
_entity_poly.pdbx_seq_one_letter_code
_entity_poly.pdbx_strand_id
1 'polypeptide(L)'
;MKTAALPGAESSSPVVFVDVAREAGLTAANVWGGVKSKKYIIEAKGSGLAFFDYDQDGWLDIYLTNGSRLDETWLAGQAPTTHL
;
A
#
# COMPACT_ATOMS: atom_id res chain seq x y z
N MET A 1 -13.28 -47.89 13.98
CA MET A 1 -11.93 -47.27 14.07
C MET A 1 -12.10 -45.76 14.10
N LYS A 2 -11.64 -45.09 15.16
CA LYS A 2 -11.66 -43.64 15.32
C LYS A 2 -10.30 -43.21 15.85
N THR A 3 -9.57 -42.40 15.07
CA THR A 3 -8.42 -41.56 15.45
C THR A 3 -7.97 -40.84 14.18
N ALA A 4 -7.65 -39.55 14.12
CA ALA A 4 -7.88 -38.38 14.95
C ALA A 4 -7.52 -37.19 14.03
N ALA A 5 -8.30 -36.10 14.03
CA ALA A 5 -7.80 -34.84 13.49
C ALA A 5 -6.74 -34.31 14.46
N LEU A 6 -5.54 -34.00 13.96
CA LEU A 6 -4.52 -33.31 14.75
C LEU A 6 -5.05 -31.90 15.06
N PRO A 7 -5.17 -31.48 16.33
CA PRO A 7 -5.42 -30.08 16.64
C PRO A 7 -4.12 -29.32 16.40
N GLY A 8 -3.98 -28.75 15.21
CA GLY A 8 -3.08 -27.62 14.98
C GLY A 8 -3.65 -26.44 15.76
N ALA A 9 -3.21 -26.27 17.00
CA ALA A 9 -3.45 -25.04 17.74
C ALA A 9 -2.72 -23.92 17.00
N GLU A 10 -3.45 -23.10 16.25
CA GLU A 10 -2.98 -21.80 15.80
C GLU A 10 -2.56 -21.03 17.05
N SER A 11 -1.25 -20.89 17.26
CA SER A 11 -0.73 -20.08 18.35
C SER A 11 -1.13 -18.64 18.09
N SER A 12 -2.12 -18.13 18.83
CA SER A 12 -2.48 -16.72 18.76
C SER A 12 -1.26 -15.89 19.15
N SER A 13 -0.70 -15.14 18.20
CA SER A 13 0.32 -14.15 18.50
C SER A 13 -0.25 -13.18 19.55
N PRO A 14 0.51 -12.80 20.59
CA PRO A 14 0.09 -11.74 21.51
C PRO A 14 0.06 -10.36 20.82
N VAL A 15 0.66 -10.24 19.63
CA VAL A 15 0.65 -9.01 18.82
C VAL A 15 -0.53 -9.02 17.88
N VAL A 16 -1.35 -7.97 17.96
CA VAL A 16 -2.46 -7.69 17.05
C VAL A 16 -2.07 -6.52 16.17
N PHE A 17 -2.11 -6.71 14.85
CA PHE A 17 -2.00 -5.63 13.89
C PHE A 17 -3.39 -5.06 13.60
N VAL A 18 -3.49 -3.73 13.58
CA VAL A 18 -4.72 -3.01 13.23
C VAL A 18 -4.42 -2.15 12.01
N ASP A 19 -5.26 -2.27 10.99
CA ASP A 19 -5.24 -1.36 9.84
C ASP A 19 -5.94 -0.06 10.24
N VAL A 20 -5.17 1.03 10.28
CA VAL A 20 -5.65 2.39 10.58
C VAL A 20 -5.53 3.32 9.37
N ALA A 21 -5.26 2.80 8.16
CA ALA A 21 -4.97 3.61 6.99
C ALA A 21 -6.12 4.57 6.66
N ARG A 22 -7.37 4.09 6.77
CA ARG A 22 -8.56 4.89 6.46
C ARG A 22 -8.78 6.00 7.49
N GLU A 23 -8.62 5.67 8.77
CA GLU A 23 -8.75 6.60 9.89
C GLU A 23 -7.66 7.68 9.83
N ALA A 24 -6.46 7.33 9.35
CA ALA A 24 -5.37 8.24 9.08
C ALA A 24 -5.50 9.02 7.76
N GLY A 25 -6.58 8.82 7.00
CA GLY A 25 -6.83 9.51 5.72
C GLY A 25 -6.07 8.98 4.50
N LEU A 26 -5.28 7.89 4.66
CA LEU A 26 -4.51 7.23 3.60
C LEU A 26 -5.42 6.41 2.67
N THR A 27 -6.17 7.12 1.83
CA THR A 27 -7.19 6.53 0.94
C THR A 27 -6.83 6.62 -0.55
N ALA A 28 -5.72 7.29 -0.87
CA ALA A 28 -5.25 7.43 -2.25
C ALA A 28 -4.81 6.08 -2.84
N ALA A 29 -5.21 5.82 -4.08
CA ALA A 29 -4.75 4.64 -4.80
C ALA A 29 -3.27 4.80 -5.18
N ASN A 30 -2.41 3.91 -4.69
CA ASN A 30 -1.04 3.80 -5.19
C ASN A 30 -1.04 3.02 -6.51
N VAL A 31 -0.59 3.66 -7.60
CA VAL A 31 -0.67 3.14 -8.96
C VAL A 31 0.72 2.83 -9.49
N TRP A 32 0.99 1.53 -9.69
CA TRP A 32 2.15 1.07 -10.45
C TRP A 32 1.94 -0.18 -11.27
N GLY A 33 2.32 -0.08 -12.54
CA GLY A 33 2.19 -1.14 -13.52
C GLY A 33 0.73 -1.46 -13.88
N GLY A 34 0.52 -2.43 -14.74
CA GLY A 34 -0.83 -2.91 -15.09
C GLY A 34 -1.59 -3.52 -13.90
N VAL A 35 -2.94 -3.40 -13.93
CA VAL A 35 -3.84 -3.92 -12.88
C VAL A 35 -3.78 -5.44 -12.79
N LYS A 36 -3.80 -6.11 -13.96
CA LYS A 36 -3.91 -7.58 -14.07
C LYS A 36 -2.54 -8.25 -14.16
N SER A 37 -1.60 -7.61 -14.82
CA SER A 37 -0.26 -8.12 -15.05
C SER A 37 0.72 -6.99 -15.27
N LYS A 38 1.99 -7.28 -15.00
CA LYS A 38 3.13 -6.40 -15.30
C LYS A 38 3.80 -6.95 -16.55
N LYS A 39 3.82 -6.17 -17.62
CA LYS A 39 4.37 -6.56 -18.93
C LYS A 39 5.86 -6.24 -19.03
N TYR A 40 6.31 -5.20 -18.33
CA TYR A 40 7.68 -4.69 -18.38
C TYR A 40 8.35 -4.76 -17.01
N ILE A 41 9.66 -5.00 -16.99
CA ILE A 41 10.44 -5.08 -15.73
C ILE A 41 10.38 -3.79 -14.91
N ILE A 42 10.20 -2.64 -15.56
CA ILE A 42 10.07 -1.35 -14.88
C ILE A 42 8.79 -1.24 -14.05
N GLU A 43 7.74 -2.00 -14.39
CA GLU A 43 6.49 -2.03 -13.63
C GLU A 43 6.58 -2.89 -12.35
N ALA A 44 7.60 -3.74 -12.25
CA ALA A 44 7.81 -4.63 -11.10
C ALA A 44 8.25 -3.85 -9.85
N LYS A 45 8.93 -2.72 -10.04
CA LYS A 45 9.36 -1.87 -8.95
C LYS A 45 8.31 -0.80 -8.72
N GLY A 46 7.68 -0.84 -7.55
CA GLY A 46 6.82 0.24 -7.08
C GLY A 46 7.64 1.47 -6.73
N SER A 47 6.94 2.50 -6.28
CA SER A 47 7.55 3.70 -5.72
C SER A 47 7.71 3.54 -4.21
N GLY A 48 8.57 4.37 -3.64
CA GLY A 48 8.75 4.44 -2.20
C GLY A 48 7.77 5.38 -1.52
N LEU A 49 7.97 5.56 -0.23
CA LEU A 49 7.41 6.65 0.56
C LEU A 49 8.48 7.15 1.52
N ALA A 50 8.24 8.30 2.12
CA ALA A 50 9.10 8.82 3.18
C ALA A 50 8.26 9.26 4.38
N PHE A 51 8.83 9.07 5.56
CA PHE A 51 8.34 9.63 6.81
C PHE A 51 9.30 10.72 7.26
N PHE A 52 8.79 11.94 7.46
CA PHE A 52 9.55 13.06 7.99
C PHE A 52 8.58 14.13 8.48
N ASP A 53 9.01 14.93 9.44
CA ASP A 53 8.27 16.10 9.93
C ASP A 53 8.59 17.27 8.99
N TYR A 54 7.67 17.59 8.07
CA TYR A 54 7.86 18.60 7.03
C TYR A 54 7.66 20.01 7.56
N ASP A 55 6.64 20.21 8.41
CA ASP A 55 6.23 21.53 8.88
C ASP A 55 6.70 21.87 10.30
N GLN A 56 7.42 20.95 10.95
CA GLN A 56 8.02 21.08 12.27
C GLN A 56 7.01 21.12 13.42
N ASP A 57 5.85 20.48 13.26
CA ASP A 57 4.83 20.39 14.31
C ASP A 57 5.07 19.25 15.32
N GLY A 58 6.11 18.43 15.09
CA GLY A 58 6.49 17.31 15.94
C GLY A 58 5.79 16.00 15.60
N TRP A 59 4.91 15.97 14.59
CA TRP A 59 4.34 14.76 14.02
C TRP A 59 5.12 14.34 12.77
N LEU A 60 5.13 13.04 12.48
CA LEU A 60 5.70 12.53 11.23
C LEU A 60 4.65 12.61 10.13
N ASP A 61 4.97 13.33 9.07
CA ASP A 61 4.19 13.34 7.83
C ASP A 61 4.52 12.14 6.94
N ILE A 62 3.64 11.88 5.98
CA ILE A 62 3.77 10.78 5.02
C ILE A 62 3.83 11.35 3.61
N TYR A 63 5.02 11.32 3.01
CA TYR A 63 5.15 11.60 1.59
C TYR A 63 4.96 10.32 0.77
N LEU A 64 3.78 10.17 0.19
CA LEU A 64 3.40 9.00 -0.63
C LEU A 64 3.60 9.30 -2.10
N THR A 65 4.70 8.78 -2.66
CA THR A 65 4.95 8.93 -4.10
C THR A 65 4.09 7.99 -4.93
N ASN A 66 3.58 8.51 -6.04
CA ASN A 66 2.69 7.78 -6.92
C ASN A 66 3.22 7.75 -8.36
N GLY A 67 2.69 6.82 -9.14
CA GLY A 67 3.12 6.57 -10.50
C GLY A 67 2.02 6.72 -11.53
N SER A 68 2.28 6.15 -12.69
CA SER A 68 1.27 5.95 -13.74
C SER A 68 1.40 4.54 -14.29
N ARG A 69 0.50 4.18 -15.19
CA ARG A 69 0.58 2.93 -15.95
C ARG A 69 1.18 3.22 -17.32
N LEU A 70 1.94 2.27 -17.83
CA LEU A 70 2.42 2.35 -19.22
C LEU A 70 1.22 2.21 -20.16
N ASP A 71 1.22 3.01 -21.24
CA ASP A 71 0.18 3.04 -22.27
C ASP A 71 -1.22 3.48 -21.79
N GLU A 72 -1.34 4.04 -20.58
CA GLU A 72 -2.59 4.55 -20.02
C GLU A 72 -2.75 6.05 -20.30
N THR A 73 -3.96 6.44 -20.72
CA THR A 73 -4.33 7.84 -20.86
C THR A 73 -5.38 8.20 -19.81
N TRP A 74 -4.99 9.02 -18.85
CA TRP A 74 -5.88 9.47 -17.79
C TRP A 74 -6.76 10.61 -18.29
N LEU A 75 -8.02 10.62 -17.83
CA LEU A 75 -8.86 11.81 -17.95
C LEU A 75 -8.26 12.95 -17.12
N ALA A 76 -8.54 14.18 -17.52
CA ALA A 76 -8.12 15.36 -16.78
C ALA A 76 -8.60 15.28 -15.31
N GLY A 77 -7.67 15.45 -14.37
CA GLY A 77 -7.95 15.37 -12.93
C GLY A 77 -8.06 13.94 -12.37
N GLN A 78 -7.93 12.89 -13.17
CA GLN A 78 -7.96 11.50 -12.71
C GLN A 78 -6.59 10.83 -12.66
N ALA A 79 -5.55 11.48 -13.19
CA ALA A 79 -4.19 10.98 -13.11
C ALA A 79 -3.77 10.84 -11.63
N PRO A 80 -3.10 9.73 -11.24
CA PRO A 80 -2.59 9.58 -9.89
C PRO A 80 -1.60 10.69 -9.57
N THR A 81 -1.70 11.22 -8.36
CA THR A 81 -0.81 12.26 -7.86
C THR A 81 -0.01 11.74 -6.68
N THR A 82 1.15 12.35 -6.46
CA THR A 82 1.90 12.21 -5.21
C THR A 82 1.23 13.05 -4.13
N HIS A 83 1.27 12.57 -2.89
CA HIS A 83 0.64 13.22 -1.73
C HIS A 83 1.68 13.46 -0.64
N LEU A 84 1.52 14.57 0.07
CA LEU A 84 2.14 14.88 1.36
C LEU A 84 1.00 15.08 2.35
#